data_AF-A0AA42PF78-F1
#
_entry.id   AF-A0AA42PF78-F1
#
_cell.length_a   1.000
_cell.length_b   1.000
_cell.length_c   1.000
_cell.angle_alpha   90.00
_cell.angle_beta   90.00
_cell.angle_gamma   90.00
#
_symmetry.space_group_name_H-M   'P 1'
#
loop_
_entity.id
_entity.type
_entity.pdbx_description
1 polymer ?
#
loop_
_entity_poly.entity_id
_entity_poly.type
_entity_poly.pdbx_seq_one_letter_code
_entity_poly.pdbx_strand_id
1 'polypeptide(L)'
;MSLALVHSRARAGVDAPLVRVEVHLSGGLPATQIVGLAETSVRESRERVRAALLCARFDFPQRRITLNLAPADLPKEGGRYDLAIALGILAASGQVDPQSLLQYEFLGELGLTGELRPVAGALPAAIAAAEAGRILVVPPGNAAEAALAEHADVRVARTLLECCAGLGNPRLLPPVERVDIPPLPLPDLADVRGQGHARRALEVAAAGGHHLLLIGSPGCGKTLLASRLPGLLPDAEEAEALQLAAIASVSGEGLDPKRWRQRPFRSPHHSASAAALVGGGNPPCPGEISLAHHGVLFLDELPEWNRSALETLREPLESGHIRISRAARSVQYPARFQLVAAFVRNPTM
;
A
#
# COMPACT_ATOMS: atom_id res chain seq x y z
N MET A 1 10.29 11.69 -32.68
CA MET A 1 8.82 11.90 -32.55
C MET A 1 8.60 12.90 -31.42
N SER A 2 7.59 13.77 -31.51
CA SER A 2 7.33 14.76 -30.44
C SER A 2 6.35 14.27 -29.37
N LEU A 3 5.98 12.99 -29.41
CA LEU A 3 5.15 12.31 -28.41
C LEU A 3 5.98 11.21 -27.75
N ALA A 4 5.92 11.13 -26.42
CA ALA A 4 6.45 10.03 -25.64
C ALA A 4 5.38 9.46 -24.71
N LEU A 5 5.49 8.16 -24.44
CA LEU A 5 4.62 7.40 -23.55
C LEU A 5 5.48 6.79 -22.46
N VAL A 6 5.08 6.98 -21.20
CA VAL A 6 5.73 6.37 -20.05
C VAL A 6 4.69 5.70 -19.17
N HIS A 7 4.96 4.50 -18.70
CA HIS A 7 4.06 3.78 -17.81
C HIS A 7 4.38 4.10 -16.34
N SER A 8 3.32 4.28 -15.55
CA SER A 8 3.36 4.43 -14.10
C SER A 8 2.10 3.79 -13.52
N ARG A 9 1.92 3.88 -12.19
CA ARG A 9 0.80 3.25 -11.49
C ARG A 9 0.11 4.24 -10.57
N ALA A 10 -1.21 4.21 -10.54
CA ALA A 10 -2.01 4.93 -9.55
C ALA A 10 -2.13 4.14 -8.25
N ARG A 11 -2.62 4.80 -7.20
CA ARG A 11 -2.95 4.16 -5.92
C ARG A 11 -4.47 4.15 -5.80
N ALA A 12 -5.06 2.97 -5.78
CA ALA A 12 -6.49 2.79 -5.65
C ALA A 12 -6.78 1.72 -4.59
N GLY A 13 -6.72 2.11 -3.31
CA GLY A 13 -6.78 1.14 -2.21
C GLY A 13 -5.59 0.20 -2.25
N VAL A 14 -5.85 -1.11 -2.21
CA VAL A 14 -4.84 -2.17 -2.35
C VAL A 14 -4.42 -2.43 -3.80
N ASP A 15 -5.09 -1.80 -4.77
CA ASP A 15 -4.80 -1.97 -6.19
C ASP A 15 -3.87 -0.87 -6.72
N ALA A 16 -3.13 -1.23 -7.78
CA ALA A 16 -2.26 -0.32 -8.52
C ALA A 16 -2.64 -0.30 -10.02
N PRO A 17 -3.71 0.41 -10.41
CA PRO A 17 -4.12 0.48 -11.80
C PRO A 17 -3.10 1.25 -12.65
N LEU A 18 -2.96 0.83 -13.91
CA LEU A 18 -2.02 1.41 -14.87
C LEU A 18 -2.35 2.87 -15.18
N VAL A 19 -1.33 3.73 -15.12
CA VAL A 19 -1.38 5.12 -15.56
C VAL A 19 -0.39 5.31 -16.70
N ARG A 20 -0.87 5.82 -17.82
CA ARG A 20 -0.03 6.23 -18.96
C ARG A 20 0.21 7.72 -18.88
N VAL A 21 1.49 8.08 -18.82
CA VAL A 21 1.97 9.46 -18.89
C VAL A 21 2.31 9.75 -20.35
N GLU A 22 1.47 10.54 -20.99
CA GLU A 22 1.64 10.97 -22.38
C GLU A 22 2.22 12.38 -22.37
N VAL A 23 3.36 12.55 -23.04
CA VAL A 23 4.05 13.84 -23.13
C VAL A 23 4.18 14.24 -24.59
N HIS A 24 3.55 15.36 -24.95
CA HIS A 24 3.61 15.91 -26.30
C HIS A 24 4.31 17.28 -26.31
N LEU A 25 5.28 17.44 -27.20
CA LEU A 25 5.95 18.71 -27.49
C LEU A 25 5.42 19.29 -28.81
N SER A 26 4.86 20.49 -28.74
CA SER A 26 4.42 21.24 -29.93
C SER A 26 5.19 22.54 -30.08
N GLY A 27 5.15 23.13 -31.28
CA GLY A 27 5.65 24.49 -31.51
C GLY A 27 4.85 25.55 -30.72
N GLY A 28 5.43 26.74 -30.58
CA GLY A 28 4.83 27.87 -29.87
C GLY A 28 5.66 28.34 -28.68
N LEU A 29 5.13 29.33 -27.95
CA LEU A 29 5.77 29.86 -26.75
C LEU A 29 5.92 28.79 -25.66
N PRO A 30 7.01 28.81 -24.87
CA PRO A 30 7.21 27.87 -23.77
C PRO A 30 6.04 27.91 -22.77
N ALA A 31 5.33 26.80 -22.67
CA ALA A 31 4.23 26.64 -21.72
C ALA A 31 4.07 25.15 -21.40
N THR A 32 3.81 24.80 -20.13
CA THR A 32 3.53 23.42 -19.75
C THR A 32 2.12 23.33 -19.19
N GLN A 33 1.31 22.45 -19.80
CA GLN A 33 -0.08 22.22 -19.42
C GLN A 33 -0.28 20.75 -19.06
N ILE A 34 -0.96 20.50 -17.94
CA ILE A 34 -1.40 19.16 -17.54
C ILE A 34 -2.89 19.06 -17.86
N VAL A 35 -3.25 18.04 -18.64
CA VAL A 35 -4.61 17.73 -19.09
C VAL A 35 -5.12 16.52 -18.31
N GLY A 36 -6.42 16.51 -18.02
CA GLY A 36 -7.04 15.59 -17.07
C GLY A 36 -7.20 16.22 -15.69
N LEU A 37 -8.15 15.72 -14.90
CA LEU A 37 -8.49 16.18 -13.53
C LEU A 37 -7.36 15.86 -12.53
N ALA A 38 -6.17 16.39 -12.80
CA ALA A 38 -5.02 16.27 -11.93
C ALA A 38 -5.18 17.24 -10.76
N GLU A 39 -5.02 16.73 -9.55
CA GLU A 39 -5.05 17.54 -8.33
C GLU A 39 -3.92 18.59 -8.31
N THR A 40 -4.05 19.59 -7.43
CA THR A 40 -3.06 20.67 -7.27
C THR A 40 -1.64 20.14 -7.08
N SER A 41 -1.48 19.03 -6.34
CA SER A 41 -0.18 18.38 -6.10
C SER A 41 0.52 17.93 -7.39
N VAL A 42 -0.22 17.41 -8.36
CA VAL A 42 0.33 17.02 -9.67
C VAL A 42 0.63 18.25 -10.53
N ARG A 43 -0.08 19.36 -10.34
CA ARG A 43 0.27 20.64 -10.99
C ARG A 43 1.56 21.23 -10.45
N GLU A 44 1.82 21.07 -9.15
CA GLU A 44 3.07 21.46 -8.49
C GLU A 44 4.27 20.62 -8.95
N SER A 45 4.03 19.36 -9.38
CA SER A 45 5.07 18.51 -9.98
C SER A 45 5.77 19.17 -11.17
N ARG A 46 5.12 20.09 -11.89
CA ARG A 46 5.76 20.82 -13.00
C ARG A 46 7.04 21.53 -12.56
N GLU A 47 6.98 22.31 -11.48
CA GLU A 47 8.14 23.09 -11.03
C GLU A 47 9.22 22.16 -10.48
N ARG A 48 8.84 21.09 -9.76
CA ARG A 48 9.79 20.09 -9.26
C ARG A 48 10.51 19.36 -10.39
N VAL A 49 9.77 18.85 -11.36
CA VAL A 49 10.33 18.14 -12.52
C VAL A 49 11.26 19.06 -13.31
N ARG A 50 10.86 20.32 -13.52
CA ARG A 50 11.72 21.29 -14.21
C ARG A 50 13.04 21.52 -13.46
N ALA A 51 12.99 21.75 -12.15
CA ALA A 51 14.19 21.92 -11.34
C ALA A 51 15.08 20.67 -11.36
N ALA A 52 14.49 19.48 -11.19
CA ALA A 52 15.17 18.20 -11.22
C ALA A 52 15.92 17.96 -12.53
N LEU A 53 15.28 18.24 -13.68
CA LEU A 53 15.88 18.11 -15.01
C LEU A 53 17.10 19.02 -15.16
N LEU A 54 16.97 20.30 -14.77
CA LEU A 54 18.05 21.27 -14.86
C LEU A 54 19.22 20.92 -13.92
N CYS A 55 18.94 20.49 -12.69
CA CYS A 55 19.96 20.05 -11.74
C CYS A 55 20.69 18.78 -12.23
N ALA A 56 19.98 17.87 -12.89
CA ALA A 56 20.55 16.69 -13.53
C ALA A 56 21.29 17.00 -14.87
N ARG A 57 21.40 18.29 -15.24
CA ARG A 57 22.05 18.78 -16.47
C ARG A 57 21.37 18.33 -17.77
N PHE A 58 20.08 18.03 -17.71
CA PHE A 58 19.27 17.84 -18.90
C PHE A 58 18.68 19.17 -19.38
N ASP A 59 18.36 19.22 -20.67
CA ASP A 59 17.71 20.38 -21.26
C ASP A 59 16.20 20.34 -20.99
N PHE A 60 15.66 21.42 -20.45
CA PHE A 60 14.21 21.60 -20.39
C PHE A 60 13.74 22.27 -21.70
N PRO A 61 12.90 21.61 -22.51
CA PRO A 61 12.57 22.10 -23.85
C PRO A 61 11.79 23.42 -23.78
N GLN A 62 12.29 24.44 -24.52
CA GLN A 62 11.64 25.74 -24.69
C GLN A 62 10.50 25.67 -25.72
N ARG A 63 9.55 24.77 -25.49
CA ARG A 63 8.41 24.47 -26.37
C ARG A 63 7.13 24.35 -25.54
N ARG A 64 5.98 24.26 -26.20
CA ARG A 64 4.74 23.95 -25.51
C ARG A 64 4.70 22.45 -25.19
N ILE A 65 4.62 22.13 -23.90
CA ILE A 65 4.57 20.78 -23.34
C ILE A 65 3.13 20.50 -22.90
N THR A 66 2.55 19.43 -23.44
CA THR A 66 1.24 18.93 -23.02
C THR A 66 1.44 17.58 -22.33
N LEU A 67 1.05 17.50 -21.06
CA LEU A 67 1.12 16.29 -20.26
C LEU A 67 -0.31 15.76 -20.09
N ASN A 68 -0.55 14.50 -20.43
CA ASN A 68 -1.82 13.83 -20.17
C ASN A 68 -1.57 12.58 -19.32
N LEU A 69 -2.38 12.42 -18.28
CA LEU A 69 -2.33 11.24 -17.41
C LEU A 69 -3.62 10.44 -17.65
N ALA A 70 -3.51 9.30 -18.31
CA ALA A 70 -4.62 8.44 -18.65
C ALA A 70 -4.63 7.15 -17.81
N PRO A 71 -5.79 6.60 -17.45
CA PRO A 71 -7.15 7.07 -17.74
C PRO A 71 -7.61 8.16 -16.75
N ALA A 72 -8.55 9.03 -17.14
CA ALA A 72 -8.90 10.27 -16.41
C ALA A 72 -9.71 10.05 -15.12
N ASP A 73 -10.40 8.92 -15.01
CA ASP A 73 -11.25 8.47 -13.91
C ASP A 73 -10.49 8.05 -12.66
N LEU A 74 -9.22 7.65 -12.80
CA LEU A 74 -8.39 7.27 -11.66
C LEU A 74 -7.93 8.50 -10.85
N PRO A 75 -7.91 8.42 -9.52
CA PRO A 75 -7.34 9.47 -8.68
C PRO A 75 -5.83 9.56 -8.88
N LYS A 76 -5.34 10.76 -9.17
CA LYS A 76 -3.92 11.04 -9.41
C LYS A 76 -3.47 12.09 -8.41
N GLU A 77 -2.86 11.61 -7.35
CA GLU A 77 -2.42 12.43 -6.22
C GLU A 77 -0.92 12.26 -5.97
N GLY A 78 -0.31 13.33 -5.45
CA GLY A 78 1.06 13.33 -4.96
C GLY A 78 2.13 13.34 -6.06
N GLY A 79 3.39 13.26 -5.64
CA GLY A 79 4.55 13.31 -6.54
C GLY A 79 4.91 12.00 -7.23
N ARG A 80 4.13 10.93 -7.09
CA ARG A 80 4.54 9.59 -7.55
C ARG A 80 4.77 9.46 -9.07
N TYR A 81 4.20 10.39 -9.83
CA TYR A 81 4.31 10.45 -11.28
C TYR A 81 5.47 11.32 -11.76
N ASP A 82 6.20 11.99 -10.85
CA ASP A 82 7.23 12.96 -11.21
C ASP A 82 8.33 12.33 -12.07
N LEU A 83 8.81 11.15 -11.70
CA LEU A 83 9.81 10.41 -12.47
C LEU A 83 9.30 10.08 -13.89
N ALA A 84 8.07 9.57 -14.01
CA ALA A 84 7.49 9.23 -15.30
C ALA A 84 7.28 10.47 -16.18
N ILE A 85 6.88 11.60 -15.59
CA ILE A 85 6.73 12.89 -16.29
C ILE A 85 8.11 13.38 -16.78
N ALA A 86 9.13 13.34 -15.93
CA ALA A 86 10.49 13.77 -16.31
C ALA A 86 11.04 12.94 -17.48
N LEU A 87 10.92 11.61 -17.40
CA LEU A 87 11.35 10.70 -18.47
C LEU A 87 10.56 10.92 -19.77
N GLY A 88 9.26 11.19 -19.67
CA GLY A 88 8.43 11.52 -20.83
C GLY A 88 8.87 12.81 -21.53
N ILE A 89 9.25 13.85 -20.76
CA ILE A 89 9.79 15.10 -21.31
C ILE A 89 11.14 14.85 -22.01
N LEU A 90 12.02 14.06 -21.39
CA LEU A 90 13.31 13.70 -21.97
C LEU A 90 13.16 12.90 -23.27
N ALA A 91 12.24 11.93 -23.29
CA ALA A 91 11.97 11.12 -24.47
C ALA A 91 11.32 11.93 -25.60
N ALA A 92 10.34 12.79 -25.28
CA ALA A 92 9.69 13.62 -26.28
C ALA A 92 10.63 14.68 -26.88
N SER A 93 11.63 15.13 -26.10
CA SER A 93 12.69 16.04 -26.57
C SER A 93 13.87 15.33 -27.27
N GLY A 94 13.88 14.00 -27.29
CA GLY A 94 14.92 13.20 -27.94
C GLY A 94 16.20 13.01 -27.13
N GLN A 95 16.20 13.35 -25.85
CA GLN A 95 17.33 13.15 -24.93
C GLN A 95 17.42 11.70 -24.40
N VAL A 96 16.30 10.98 -24.42
CA VAL A 96 16.19 9.56 -24.06
C VAL A 96 15.48 8.83 -25.20
N ASP A 97 15.89 7.60 -25.51
CA ASP A 97 15.21 6.78 -26.52
C ASP A 97 13.81 6.35 -26.01
N PRO A 98 12.71 6.73 -26.67
CA PRO A 98 11.37 6.31 -26.27
C PRO A 98 11.17 4.80 -26.24
N GLN A 99 11.89 4.03 -27.07
CA GLN A 99 11.76 2.57 -27.12
C GLN A 99 12.27 1.91 -25.83
N SER A 100 13.29 2.49 -25.19
CA SER A 100 13.82 2.00 -23.92
C SER A 100 12.82 2.06 -22.77
N LEU A 101 11.79 2.91 -22.86
CA LEU A 101 10.80 3.13 -21.80
C LEU A 101 9.64 2.11 -21.84
N LEU A 102 9.44 1.41 -22.96
CA LEU A 102 8.24 0.58 -23.18
C LEU A 102 8.14 -0.62 -22.23
N GLN A 103 9.28 -1.19 -21.84
CA GLN A 103 9.35 -2.34 -20.95
C GLN A 103 9.33 -1.97 -19.46
N TYR A 104 9.37 -0.67 -19.15
CA TYR A 104 9.48 -0.20 -17.78
C TYR A 104 8.21 0.48 -17.30
N GLU A 105 8.00 0.41 -15.99
CA GLU A 105 7.09 1.26 -15.26
C GLU A 105 7.88 2.04 -14.19
N PHE A 106 7.54 3.31 -13.98
CA PHE A 106 8.31 4.18 -13.10
C PHE A 106 7.44 4.71 -11.98
N LEU A 107 7.98 4.63 -10.77
CA LEU A 107 7.33 5.08 -9.56
C LEU A 107 8.34 5.87 -8.72
N GLY A 108 8.01 7.11 -8.36
CA GLY A 108 8.87 7.91 -7.48
C GLY A 108 8.59 9.39 -7.56
N GLU A 109 8.71 10.06 -6.41
CA GLU A 109 8.71 11.51 -6.32
C GLU A 109 10.09 12.07 -6.64
N LEU A 110 10.15 13.19 -7.35
CA LEU A 110 11.40 13.90 -7.62
C LEU A 110 11.59 15.04 -6.63
N GLY A 111 12.71 15.03 -5.93
CA GLY A 111 13.26 16.21 -5.28
C GLY A 111 13.75 17.23 -6.33
N LEU A 112 13.89 18.49 -5.92
CA LEU A 112 14.40 19.57 -6.79
C LEU A 112 15.81 19.28 -7.34
N THR A 113 16.60 18.47 -6.64
CA THR A 113 17.95 18.05 -7.02
C THR A 113 17.97 16.85 -7.97
N GLY A 114 16.81 16.26 -8.28
CA GLY A 114 16.70 15.03 -9.05
C GLY A 114 16.84 13.74 -8.24
N GLU A 115 16.91 13.82 -6.91
CA GLU A 115 16.82 12.65 -6.01
C GLU A 115 15.43 12.03 -6.05
N LEU A 116 15.37 10.69 -6.03
CA LEU A 116 14.13 9.93 -6.00
C LEU A 116 13.70 9.64 -4.56
N ARG A 117 12.48 10.06 -4.23
CA ARG A 117 11.86 9.91 -2.91
C ARG A 117 10.80 8.80 -2.92
N PRO A 118 10.67 8.05 -1.80
CA PRO A 118 9.71 6.97 -1.68
C PRO A 118 8.27 7.44 -1.77
N VAL A 119 7.40 6.55 -2.23
CA VAL A 119 5.95 6.75 -2.31
C VAL A 119 5.23 5.58 -1.65
N ALA A 120 4.02 5.81 -1.13
CA ALA A 120 3.19 4.72 -0.60
C ALA A 120 2.72 3.78 -1.73
N GLY A 121 2.43 2.51 -1.43
CA GLY A 121 1.84 1.58 -2.38
C GLY A 121 2.83 1.06 -3.43
N ALA A 122 4.08 0.76 -3.05
CA ALA A 122 5.07 0.21 -3.98
C ALA A 122 4.90 -1.30 -4.20
N LEU A 123 4.47 -2.05 -3.18
CA LEU A 123 4.20 -3.48 -3.32
C LEU A 123 3.04 -3.77 -4.29
N PRO A 124 1.84 -3.16 -4.14
CA PRO A 124 0.78 -3.29 -5.14
C PRO A 124 1.24 -2.95 -6.57
N ALA A 125 2.08 -1.91 -6.71
CA ALA A 125 2.63 -1.52 -8.00
C ALA A 125 3.59 -2.59 -8.56
N ALA A 126 4.42 -3.21 -7.71
CA ALA A 126 5.33 -4.28 -8.12
C ALA A 126 4.57 -5.52 -8.59
N ILE A 127 3.53 -5.94 -7.86
CA ILE A 127 2.66 -7.07 -8.25
C ILE A 127 2.00 -6.76 -9.61
N ALA A 128 1.37 -5.60 -9.75
CA ALA A 128 0.64 -5.24 -10.97
C ALA A 128 1.57 -5.01 -12.19
N ALA A 129 2.82 -4.59 -11.96
CA ALA A 129 3.84 -4.48 -13.01
C ALA A 129 4.32 -5.87 -13.45
N ALA A 130 4.50 -6.81 -12.52
CA ALA A 130 4.84 -8.20 -12.82
C ALA A 130 3.74 -8.88 -13.65
N GLU A 131 2.47 -8.71 -13.28
CA GLU A 131 1.32 -9.21 -14.04
C GLU A 131 1.26 -8.65 -15.47
N ALA A 132 1.72 -7.40 -15.65
CA ALA A 132 1.83 -6.76 -16.96
C ALA A 132 3.11 -7.14 -17.73
N GLY A 133 4.00 -7.94 -17.15
CA GLY A 133 5.27 -8.35 -17.74
C GLY A 133 6.27 -7.20 -17.91
N ARG A 134 6.24 -6.20 -17.02
CA ARG A 134 7.11 -5.01 -17.09
C ARG A 134 8.05 -4.91 -15.88
N ILE A 135 9.16 -4.21 -16.08
CA ILE A 135 10.17 -3.95 -15.06
C ILE A 135 9.79 -2.69 -14.29
N LEU A 136 9.64 -2.78 -12.97
CA LEU A 136 9.32 -1.62 -12.14
C LEU A 136 10.59 -0.93 -11.63
N VAL A 137 10.71 0.37 -11.84
CA VAL A 137 11.78 1.19 -11.24
C VAL A 137 11.23 1.99 -10.06
N VAL A 138 11.86 1.82 -8.90
CA VAL A 138 11.50 2.48 -7.64
C VAL A 138 12.69 3.18 -6.98
N PRO A 139 12.43 4.16 -6.09
CA PRO A 139 13.45 4.71 -5.18
C PRO A 139 13.93 3.66 -4.17
N PRO A 140 15.12 3.85 -3.56
CA PRO A 140 15.66 2.92 -2.56
C PRO A 140 14.75 2.75 -1.34
N GLY A 141 14.04 3.80 -0.93
CA GLY A 141 13.12 3.75 0.21
C GLY A 141 11.92 2.82 0.00
N ASN A 142 11.62 2.41 -1.23
CA ASN A 142 10.59 1.43 -1.56
C ASN A 142 11.15 0.04 -1.86
N ALA A 143 12.47 -0.13 -1.89
CA ALA A 143 13.10 -1.39 -2.32
C ALA A 143 12.67 -2.57 -1.45
N ALA A 144 12.74 -2.44 -0.12
CA ALA A 144 12.38 -3.52 0.81
C ALA A 144 10.93 -3.98 0.67
N GLU A 145 10.00 -3.04 0.45
CA GLU A 145 8.59 -3.33 0.24
C GLU A 145 8.36 -4.02 -1.13
N ALA A 146 8.97 -3.50 -2.20
CA ALA A 146 8.81 -4.06 -3.53
C ALA A 146 9.49 -5.43 -3.68
N ALA A 147 10.52 -5.73 -2.88
CA ALA A 147 11.22 -7.01 -2.82
C ALA A 147 10.30 -8.19 -2.47
N LEU A 148 9.19 -7.91 -1.77
CA LEU A 148 8.23 -8.93 -1.32
C LEU A 148 7.41 -9.51 -2.48
N ALA A 149 7.30 -8.81 -3.61
CA ALA A 149 6.66 -9.36 -4.79
C ALA A 149 7.60 -10.36 -5.49
N GLU A 150 7.45 -11.65 -5.20
CA GLU A 150 8.43 -12.66 -5.61
C GLU A 150 8.63 -12.77 -7.14
N HIS A 151 7.62 -12.41 -7.91
CA HIS A 151 7.63 -12.53 -9.37
C HIS A 151 7.90 -11.20 -10.09
N ALA A 152 8.14 -10.11 -9.36
CA ALA A 152 8.38 -8.80 -9.95
C ALA A 152 9.88 -8.57 -10.27
N ASP A 153 10.18 -8.14 -11.49
CA ASP A 153 11.49 -7.54 -11.80
C ASP A 153 11.46 -6.08 -11.34
N VAL A 154 12.03 -5.83 -10.15
CA VAL A 154 12.11 -4.51 -9.55
C VAL A 154 13.54 -4.01 -9.56
N ARG A 155 13.75 -2.80 -10.06
CA ARG A 155 15.04 -2.11 -10.09
C ARG A 155 15.03 -0.86 -9.22
N VAL A 156 16.20 -0.50 -8.71
CA VAL A 156 16.38 0.68 -7.87
C VAL A 156 17.12 1.77 -8.61
N ALA A 157 16.63 3.01 -8.49
CA ALA A 157 17.36 4.21 -8.90
C ALA A 157 17.29 5.25 -7.78
N ARG A 158 18.43 5.88 -7.44
CA ARG A 158 18.50 6.93 -6.41
C ARG A 158 18.20 8.31 -6.97
N THR A 159 18.45 8.50 -8.27
CA THR A 159 18.29 9.79 -8.93
C THR A 159 17.72 9.63 -10.34
N LEU A 160 17.18 10.73 -10.88
CA LEU A 160 16.79 10.83 -12.28
C LEU A 160 17.93 10.47 -13.23
N LEU A 161 19.16 10.89 -12.90
CA LEU A 161 20.34 10.63 -13.72
C LEU A 161 20.67 9.13 -13.79
N GLU A 162 20.62 8.43 -12.64
CA GLU A 162 20.80 6.97 -12.60
C GLU A 162 19.72 6.25 -13.40
N CYS A 163 18.47 6.72 -13.31
CA CYS A 163 17.37 6.17 -14.10
C CYS A 163 17.64 6.30 -15.61
N CYS A 164 18.00 7.49 -16.08
CA CYS A 164 18.32 7.73 -17.49
C CYS A 164 19.54 6.92 -17.97
N ALA A 165 20.60 6.84 -17.16
CA ALA A 165 21.77 6.01 -17.49
C ALA A 165 21.40 4.53 -17.58
N GLY A 166 20.51 4.08 -16.69
CA GLY A 166 19.90 2.76 -16.65
C GLY A 166 19.14 2.36 -17.90
N LEU A 167 18.43 3.31 -18.52
CA LEU A 167 17.70 3.05 -19.76
C LEU A 167 18.63 2.82 -20.95
N GLY A 168 19.79 3.48 -20.98
CA GLY A 168 20.83 3.22 -21.97
C GLY A 168 21.64 1.96 -21.68
N ASN A 169 21.80 1.60 -20.40
CA ASN A 169 22.48 0.39 -19.95
C ASN A 169 21.77 -0.23 -18.74
N PRO A 170 20.90 -1.23 -18.94
CA PRO A 170 20.10 -1.85 -17.88
C PRO A 170 20.91 -2.45 -16.72
N ARG A 171 22.22 -2.66 -16.87
CA ARG A 171 23.12 -3.13 -15.79
C ARG A 171 23.37 -2.06 -14.72
N LEU A 172 23.13 -0.78 -15.03
CA LEU A 172 23.30 0.33 -14.09
C LEU A 172 22.09 0.48 -13.14
N LEU A 173 21.02 -0.26 -13.39
CA LEU A 173 19.86 -0.35 -12.51
C LEU A 173 19.93 -1.68 -11.75
N PRO A 174 20.48 -1.67 -10.51
CA PRO A 174 20.59 -2.89 -9.74
C PRO A 174 19.18 -3.44 -9.45
N PRO A 175 19.02 -4.77 -9.50
CA PRO A 175 17.80 -5.40 -9.00
C PRO A 175 17.69 -5.16 -7.49
N VAL A 176 16.45 -5.11 -7.01
CA VAL A 176 16.20 -5.13 -5.57
C VAL A 176 16.71 -6.46 -5.00
N GLU A 177 17.60 -6.38 -4.03
CA GLU A 177 18.04 -7.56 -3.27
C GLU A 177 16.99 -7.93 -2.23
N ARG A 178 16.64 -9.21 -2.18
CA ARG A 178 15.86 -9.75 -1.07
C ARG A 178 16.77 -9.87 0.13
N VAL A 179 16.38 -9.22 1.21
CA VAL A 179 17.00 -9.41 2.51
C VAL A 179 16.11 -10.38 3.28
N ASP A 180 16.66 -11.54 3.64
CA ASP A 180 16.02 -12.44 4.59
C ASP A 180 16.01 -11.77 5.96
N ILE A 181 14.87 -11.18 6.31
CA ILE A 181 14.70 -10.49 7.57
C ILE A 181 14.09 -11.48 8.57
N PRO A 182 14.74 -11.75 9.71
CA PRO A 182 14.21 -12.68 10.69
C PRO A 182 12.86 -12.18 11.22
N PRO A 183 11.85 -13.05 11.31
CA PRO A 183 10.52 -12.66 11.78
C PRO A 183 10.57 -12.22 13.25
N LEU A 184 9.69 -11.29 13.62
CA LEU A 184 9.49 -10.95 15.02
C LEU A 184 8.85 -12.13 15.77
N PRO A 185 9.30 -12.46 16.99
CA PRO A 185 8.66 -13.53 17.76
C PRO A 185 7.21 -13.16 18.09
N LEU A 186 6.29 -14.09 17.84
CA LEU A 186 4.89 -13.95 18.23
C LEU A 186 4.68 -14.44 19.67
N PRO A 187 3.66 -13.93 20.37
CA PRO A 187 3.34 -14.42 21.69
C PRO A 187 2.82 -15.86 21.66
N ASP A 188 3.26 -16.69 22.61
CA ASP A 188 2.97 -18.13 22.66
C ASP A 188 1.94 -18.46 23.75
N LEU A 189 1.06 -19.43 23.46
CA LEU A 189 0.12 -20.01 24.42
C LEU A 189 0.83 -20.71 25.60
N ALA A 190 2.09 -21.10 25.45
CA ALA A 190 2.94 -21.61 26.52
C ALA A 190 3.09 -20.64 27.70
N ASP A 191 2.98 -19.33 27.45
CA ASP A 191 2.99 -18.29 28.49
C ASP A 191 1.75 -18.35 29.40
N VAL A 192 0.65 -18.94 28.92
CA VAL A 192 -0.62 -19.00 29.65
C VAL A 192 -0.59 -20.13 30.67
N ARG A 193 -0.46 -19.75 31.94
CA ARG A 193 -0.52 -20.66 33.08
C ARG A 193 -1.97 -20.94 33.48
N GLY A 194 -2.35 -22.21 33.55
CA GLY A 194 -3.72 -22.63 33.86
C GLY A 194 -4.67 -22.44 32.66
N GLN A 195 -5.97 -22.26 32.94
CA GLN A 195 -7.01 -22.03 31.93
C GLN A 195 -7.12 -23.13 30.85
N GLY A 196 -6.98 -24.41 31.23
CA GLY A 196 -6.94 -25.54 30.28
C GLY A 196 -8.11 -25.58 29.30
N HIS A 197 -9.34 -25.31 29.76
CA HIS A 197 -10.52 -25.22 28.89
C HIS A 197 -10.43 -24.06 27.88
N ALA A 198 -9.94 -22.88 28.30
CA ALA A 198 -9.82 -21.72 27.41
C ALA A 198 -8.69 -21.90 26.39
N ARG A 199 -7.56 -22.50 26.81
CA ARG A 199 -6.45 -22.87 25.93
C ARG A 199 -6.92 -23.85 24.86
N ARG A 200 -7.66 -24.89 25.25
CA ARG A 200 -8.23 -25.84 24.30
C ARG A 200 -9.23 -25.20 23.35
N ALA A 201 -10.07 -24.29 23.84
CA ALA A 201 -11.01 -23.56 23.00
C ALA A 201 -10.30 -22.68 21.95
N LEU A 202 -9.19 -22.03 22.32
CA LEU A 202 -8.34 -21.28 21.38
C LEU A 202 -7.74 -22.17 20.30
N GLU A 203 -7.20 -23.33 20.66
CA GLU A 203 -6.65 -24.28 19.68
C GLU A 203 -7.71 -24.74 18.67
N VAL A 204 -8.92 -25.08 19.16
CA VAL A 204 -10.04 -25.48 18.30
C VAL A 204 -10.48 -24.32 17.40
N ALA A 205 -10.54 -23.10 17.94
CA ALA A 205 -10.91 -21.94 17.17
C ALA A 205 -9.85 -21.57 16.12
N ALA A 206 -8.56 -21.68 16.45
CA ALA A 206 -7.46 -21.45 15.51
C ALA A 206 -7.52 -22.47 14.36
N ALA A 207 -7.72 -23.75 14.67
CA ALA A 207 -7.81 -24.81 13.67
C ALA A 207 -9.05 -24.70 12.77
N GLY A 208 -10.18 -24.26 13.31
CA GLY A 208 -11.45 -24.15 12.59
C GLY A 208 -11.78 -22.76 12.03
N GLY A 209 -10.93 -21.75 12.29
CA GLY A 209 -11.23 -20.35 11.95
C GLY A 209 -12.46 -19.79 12.67
N HIS A 210 -12.81 -20.32 13.84
CA HIS A 210 -14.05 -19.95 14.55
C HIS A 210 -13.91 -18.64 15.31
N HIS A 211 -14.93 -17.78 15.26
CA HIS A 211 -15.01 -16.63 16.15
C HIS A 211 -15.18 -17.07 17.61
N LEU A 212 -14.66 -16.26 18.54
CA LEU A 212 -14.66 -16.58 19.96
C LEU A 212 -15.28 -15.47 20.80
N LEU A 213 -16.00 -15.87 21.86
CA LEU A 213 -16.48 -14.99 22.90
C LEU A 213 -15.93 -15.46 24.26
N LEU A 214 -15.09 -14.64 24.87
CA LEU A 214 -14.45 -14.92 26.15
C LEU A 214 -15.22 -14.23 27.28
N ILE A 215 -15.82 -15.04 28.16
CA ILE A 215 -16.60 -14.55 29.30
C ILE A 215 -15.91 -14.98 30.59
N GLY A 216 -15.58 -14.03 31.45
CA GLY A 216 -14.94 -14.32 32.72
C GLY A 216 -14.75 -13.10 33.60
N SER A 217 -14.43 -13.32 34.88
CA SER A 217 -14.16 -12.25 35.85
C SER A 217 -13.02 -11.31 35.40
N PRO A 218 -12.91 -10.11 35.99
CA PRO A 218 -11.74 -9.26 35.77
C PRO A 218 -10.45 -10.01 36.11
N GLY A 219 -9.38 -9.77 35.35
CA GLY A 219 -8.05 -10.35 35.62
C GLY A 219 -7.87 -11.84 35.28
N CYS A 220 -8.88 -12.55 34.76
CA CYS A 220 -8.73 -13.97 34.40
C CYS A 220 -7.90 -14.25 33.13
N GLY A 221 -7.34 -13.20 32.49
CA GLY A 221 -6.43 -13.33 31.35
C GLY A 221 -7.09 -13.36 29.97
N LYS A 222 -8.28 -12.77 29.78
CA LYS A 222 -8.99 -12.75 28.48
C LYS A 222 -8.16 -12.10 27.35
N THR A 223 -7.63 -10.90 27.61
CA THR A 223 -6.74 -10.17 26.68
C THR A 223 -5.45 -10.95 26.43
N LEU A 224 -4.88 -11.57 27.48
CA LEU A 224 -3.69 -12.42 27.36
C LEU A 224 -3.98 -13.59 26.40
N LEU A 225 -5.05 -14.33 26.64
CA LEU A 225 -5.53 -15.44 25.80
C LEU A 225 -5.73 -15.00 24.34
N ALA A 226 -6.46 -13.91 24.09
CA ALA A 226 -6.73 -13.40 22.74
C ALA A 226 -5.45 -13.03 21.98
N SER A 227 -4.49 -12.36 22.63
CA SER A 227 -3.23 -11.92 22.01
C SER A 227 -2.30 -13.05 21.57
N ARG A 228 -2.56 -14.29 22.00
CA ARG A 228 -1.79 -15.49 21.63
C ARG A 228 -2.37 -16.23 20.44
N LEU A 229 -3.61 -15.92 20.05
CA LEU A 229 -4.26 -16.57 18.92
C LEU A 229 -3.45 -16.46 17.61
N PRO A 230 -2.84 -15.32 17.25
CA PRO A 230 -1.99 -15.22 16.05
C PRO A 230 -0.82 -16.21 16.03
N GLY A 231 -0.26 -16.56 17.19
CA GLY A 231 0.83 -17.53 17.30
C GLY A 231 0.38 -18.99 17.14
N LEU A 232 -0.93 -19.26 17.16
CA LEU A 232 -1.52 -20.58 16.91
C LEU A 232 -1.96 -20.76 15.45
N LEU A 233 -2.19 -19.65 14.75
CA LEU A 233 -2.59 -19.66 13.34
C LEU A 233 -1.38 -20.05 12.47
N PRO A 234 -1.59 -20.78 11.35
CA PRO A 234 -0.52 -21.00 10.39
C PRO A 234 -0.06 -19.66 9.82
N ASP A 235 1.20 -19.58 9.39
CA ASP A 235 1.70 -18.43 8.64
C ASP A 235 0.79 -18.14 7.43
N ALA A 236 0.73 -16.87 7.04
CA ALA A 236 0.00 -16.47 5.84
C ALA A 236 0.62 -17.12 4.60
N GLU A 237 -0.23 -17.71 3.77
CA GLU A 237 0.20 -18.15 2.44
C GLU A 237 0.65 -16.94 1.62
N GLU A 238 1.44 -17.15 0.56
CA GLU A 238 2.01 -16.06 -0.23
C GLU A 238 0.97 -15.04 -0.70
N ALA A 239 -0.16 -15.51 -1.25
CA ALA A 239 -1.24 -14.64 -1.69
C ALA A 239 -1.87 -13.83 -0.53
N GLU A 240 -2.03 -14.45 0.64
CA GLU A 240 -2.56 -13.80 1.84
C GLU A 240 -1.57 -12.76 2.39
N ALA A 241 -0.27 -13.09 2.39
CA ALA A 241 0.80 -12.21 2.84
C ALA A 241 0.93 -10.97 1.95
N LEU A 242 0.80 -11.13 0.63
CA LEU A 242 0.76 -10.02 -0.32
C LEU A 242 -0.47 -9.12 -0.07
N GLN A 243 -1.65 -9.69 0.21
CA GLN A 243 -2.84 -8.91 0.57
C GLN A 243 -2.64 -8.11 1.86
N LEU A 244 -2.12 -8.77 2.91
CA LEU A 244 -1.78 -8.14 4.19
C LEU A 244 -0.81 -6.97 4.00
N ALA A 245 0.27 -7.22 3.26
CA ALA A 245 1.30 -6.22 3.03
C ALA A 245 0.81 -5.08 2.13
N ALA A 246 -0.07 -5.35 1.16
CA ALA A 246 -0.73 -4.33 0.36
C ALA A 246 -1.59 -3.39 1.23
N ILE A 247 -2.38 -3.94 2.17
CA ILE A 247 -3.16 -3.14 3.12
C ILE A 247 -2.24 -2.28 4.00
N ALA A 248 -1.18 -2.88 4.56
CA ALA A 248 -0.23 -2.17 5.42
C ALA A 248 0.51 -1.05 4.66
N SER A 249 0.95 -1.32 3.44
CA SER A 249 1.60 -0.36 2.53
C SER A 249 0.75 0.88 2.25
N VAL A 250 -0.56 0.71 2.14
CA VAL A 250 -1.49 1.81 1.88
C VAL A 250 -2.15 2.35 3.15
N SER A 251 -1.77 1.83 4.31
CA SER A 251 -2.14 2.38 5.61
C SER A 251 -1.20 3.51 6.03
N GLY A 252 -1.56 4.27 7.06
CA GLY A 252 -0.67 5.25 7.67
C GLY A 252 0.46 4.63 8.51
N GLU A 253 0.36 3.34 8.85
CA GLU A 253 1.34 2.62 9.69
C GLU A 253 2.57 2.17 8.87
N GLY A 254 2.42 2.09 7.55
CA GLY A 254 3.45 1.55 6.65
C GLY A 254 3.59 0.04 6.76
N LEU A 255 4.54 -0.50 5.99
CA LEU A 255 4.86 -1.92 5.99
C LEU A 255 6.15 -2.18 6.78
N ASP A 256 6.10 -3.10 7.74
CA ASP A 256 7.29 -3.64 8.41
C ASP A 256 7.61 -5.03 7.82
N PRO A 257 8.68 -5.16 7.01
CA PRO A 257 9.08 -6.44 6.44
C PRO A 257 9.35 -7.54 7.47
N LYS A 258 9.66 -7.18 8.74
CA LYS A 258 9.85 -8.17 9.83
C LYS A 258 8.57 -8.91 10.22
N ARG A 259 7.41 -8.37 9.81
CA ARG A 259 6.09 -8.98 10.03
C ARG A 259 5.59 -9.70 8.77
N TRP A 260 6.45 -9.95 7.80
CA TRP A 260 6.11 -10.72 6.61
C TRP A 260 5.52 -12.08 7.00
N ARG A 261 4.39 -12.43 6.34
CA ARG A 261 3.59 -13.64 6.60
C ARG A 261 2.99 -13.79 8.01
N GLN A 262 3.19 -12.84 8.93
CA GLN A 262 2.58 -12.91 10.26
C GLN A 262 1.12 -12.49 10.23
N ARG A 263 0.30 -13.20 11.00
CA ARG A 263 -1.12 -12.92 11.19
C ARG A 263 -1.28 -11.67 12.06
N PRO A 264 -1.95 -10.59 11.59
CA PRO A 264 -2.08 -9.37 12.39
C PRO A 264 -3.00 -9.60 13.60
N PHE A 265 -2.75 -8.85 14.67
CA PHE A 265 -3.63 -8.75 15.83
C PHE A 265 -4.00 -7.30 16.04
N ARG A 266 -5.28 -6.97 15.88
CA ARG A 266 -5.81 -5.62 16.11
C ARG A 266 -6.66 -5.63 17.38
N SER A 267 -6.43 -4.67 18.25
CA SER A 267 -7.16 -4.51 19.53
C SER A 267 -7.55 -3.05 19.73
N PRO A 268 -8.46 -2.52 18.90
CA PRO A 268 -8.94 -1.15 19.07
C PRO A 268 -9.58 -0.95 20.45
N HIS A 269 -9.43 0.26 21.00
CA HIS A 269 -10.10 0.64 22.25
C HIS A 269 -11.62 0.72 22.03
N HIS A 270 -12.44 0.42 23.05
CA HIS A 270 -13.91 0.42 22.94
C HIS A 270 -14.53 1.79 22.58
N SER A 271 -13.75 2.87 22.72
CA SER A 271 -14.10 4.22 22.27
C SER A 271 -13.86 4.46 20.77
N ALA A 272 -13.36 3.47 20.03
CA ALA A 272 -13.14 3.57 18.60
C ALA A 272 -14.46 3.84 17.86
N SER A 273 -14.44 4.84 16.98
CA SER A 273 -15.59 5.20 16.17
C SER A 273 -15.83 4.19 15.03
N ALA A 274 -17.03 4.20 14.47
CA ALA A 274 -17.34 3.47 13.23
C ALA A 274 -16.34 3.79 12.10
N ALA A 275 -15.88 5.04 11.99
CA ALA A 275 -14.88 5.43 10.98
C ALA A 275 -13.48 4.86 11.25
N ALA A 276 -13.11 4.64 12.52
CA ALA A 276 -11.85 3.98 12.87
C ALA A 276 -11.89 2.48 12.53
N LEU A 277 -13.03 1.82 12.77
CA LEU A 277 -13.21 0.40 12.44
C LEU A 277 -13.26 0.16 10.92
N VAL A 278 -14.12 0.88 10.22
CA VAL A 278 -14.35 0.71 8.78
C VAL A 278 -13.21 1.32 7.95
N GLY A 279 -12.63 2.42 8.42
CA GLY A 279 -11.71 3.25 7.66
C GLY A 279 -12.39 4.48 7.06
N GLY A 280 -11.61 5.29 6.37
CA GLY A 280 -12.08 6.57 5.84
C GLY A 280 -10.94 7.52 5.46
N GLY A 281 -11.23 8.83 5.50
CA GLY A 281 -10.28 9.86 5.08
C GLY A 281 -10.38 10.23 3.60
N ASN A 282 -9.51 11.15 3.18
CA ASN A 282 -9.29 11.53 1.79
C ASN A 282 -7.77 11.64 1.53
N PRO A 283 -7.17 10.69 0.81
CA PRO A 283 -7.77 9.52 0.17
C PRO A 283 -8.34 8.49 1.18
N PRO A 284 -9.27 7.61 0.77
CA PRO A 284 -9.80 6.56 1.64
C PRO A 284 -8.73 5.56 2.06
N CYS A 285 -8.50 5.42 3.36
CA CYS A 285 -7.54 4.48 3.98
C CYS A 285 -8.27 3.33 4.68
N PRO A 286 -7.63 2.16 4.82
CA PRO A 286 -8.18 1.02 5.55
C PRO A 286 -8.38 1.35 7.04
N GLY A 287 -9.41 0.76 7.66
CA GLY A 287 -9.64 0.80 9.11
C GLY A 287 -9.16 -0.47 9.83
N GLU A 288 -9.41 -0.53 11.14
CA GLU A 288 -9.00 -1.64 12.02
C GLU A 288 -9.46 -3.01 11.51
N ILE A 289 -10.65 -3.07 10.90
CA ILE A 289 -11.21 -4.32 10.39
C ILE A 289 -10.37 -4.84 9.20
N SER A 290 -10.02 -3.97 8.24
CA SER A 290 -9.18 -4.36 7.11
C SER A 290 -7.72 -4.59 7.53
N LEU A 291 -7.23 -3.86 8.53
CA LEU A 291 -5.91 -4.10 9.13
C LEU A 291 -5.83 -5.44 9.86
N ALA A 292 -6.96 -6.01 10.29
CA ALA A 292 -7.07 -7.34 10.88
C ALA A 292 -7.28 -8.45 9.84
N HIS A 293 -7.29 -8.13 8.53
CA HIS A 293 -7.50 -9.12 7.48
C HIS A 293 -6.57 -10.32 7.65
N HIS A 294 -7.04 -11.53 7.37
CA HIS A 294 -6.37 -12.81 7.56
C HIS A 294 -5.79 -13.06 8.96
N GLY A 295 -6.05 -12.21 9.93
CA GLY A 295 -5.60 -12.34 11.31
C GLY A 295 -6.76 -12.21 12.29
N VAL A 296 -6.54 -11.50 13.39
CA VAL A 296 -7.45 -11.44 14.53
C VAL A 296 -7.86 -10.01 14.82
N LEU A 297 -9.18 -9.78 14.92
CA LEU A 297 -9.75 -8.54 15.48
C LEU A 297 -10.27 -8.84 16.88
N PHE A 298 -9.64 -8.25 17.88
CA PHE A 298 -10.00 -8.39 19.29
C PHE A 298 -10.79 -7.18 19.78
N LEU A 299 -11.99 -7.43 20.30
CA LEU A 299 -12.86 -6.43 20.91
C LEU A 299 -12.98 -6.73 22.41
N ASP A 300 -12.20 -6.03 23.23
CA ASP A 300 -12.35 -6.10 24.68
C ASP A 300 -13.56 -5.29 25.14
N GLU A 301 -14.09 -5.67 26.31
CA GLU A 301 -15.22 -4.98 26.96
C GLU A 301 -16.41 -4.76 26.01
N LEU A 302 -16.83 -5.81 25.29
CA LEU A 302 -17.85 -5.73 24.24
C LEU A 302 -19.11 -4.89 24.60
N PRO A 303 -19.68 -4.97 25.83
CA PRO A 303 -20.81 -4.13 26.25
C PRO A 303 -20.54 -2.62 26.26
N GLU A 304 -19.29 -2.18 26.39
CA GLU A 304 -18.90 -0.76 26.42
C GLU A 304 -18.81 -0.13 25.03
N TRP A 305 -18.85 -0.95 23.97
CA TRP A 305 -18.80 -0.46 22.61
C TRP A 305 -20.08 0.27 22.22
N ASN A 306 -19.93 1.37 21.49
CA ASN A 306 -21.06 2.01 20.86
C ASN A 306 -21.72 1.05 19.88
N ARG A 307 -23.04 0.87 20.00
CA ARG A 307 -23.84 0.06 19.07
C ARG A 307 -23.56 0.39 17.61
N SER A 308 -23.47 1.67 17.25
CA SER A 308 -23.20 2.07 15.85
C SER A 308 -21.85 1.58 15.33
N ALA A 309 -20.84 1.45 16.20
CA ALA A 309 -19.55 0.88 15.84
C ALA A 309 -19.66 -0.64 15.65
N LEU A 310 -20.35 -1.35 16.55
CA LEU A 310 -20.56 -2.81 16.43
C LEU A 310 -21.35 -3.20 15.18
N GLU A 311 -22.38 -2.43 14.81
CA GLU A 311 -23.18 -2.68 13.61
C GLU A 311 -22.33 -2.66 12.32
N THR A 312 -21.18 -1.96 12.33
CA THR A 312 -20.26 -1.95 11.18
C THR A 312 -19.56 -3.29 10.94
N LEU A 313 -19.51 -4.19 11.93
CA LEU A 313 -18.88 -5.50 11.80
C LEU A 313 -19.72 -6.49 11.00
N ARG A 314 -21.04 -6.24 10.86
CA ARG A 314 -21.96 -7.19 10.24
C ARG A 314 -21.62 -7.49 8.79
N GLU A 315 -21.50 -6.46 7.95
CA GLU A 315 -21.19 -6.64 6.52
C GLU A 315 -19.80 -7.28 6.30
N PRO A 316 -18.72 -6.88 7.00
CA PRO A 316 -17.41 -7.52 6.88
C PRO A 316 -17.39 -8.98 7.31
N LEU A 317 -18.12 -9.35 8.37
CA LEU A 317 -18.22 -10.75 8.81
C LEU A 317 -18.92 -11.64 7.78
N GLU A 318 -19.89 -11.10 7.05
CA GLU A 318 -20.64 -11.84 6.02
C GLU A 318 -19.92 -11.86 4.66
N SER A 319 -19.40 -10.71 4.21
CA SER A 319 -18.85 -10.53 2.86
C SER A 319 -17.33 -10.68 2.78
N GLY A 320 -16.64 -10.56 3.91
CA GLY A 320 -15.18 -10.55 3.99
C GLY A 320 -14.52 -9.31 3.37
N HIS A 321 -15.26 -8.24 3.09
CA HIS A 321 -14.75 -7.00 2.50
C HIS A 321 -15.45 -5.77 3.07
N ILE A 322 -14.81 -4.60 2.95
CA ILE A 322 -15.36 -3.30 3.28
C ILE A 322 -15.33 -2.43 2.02
N ARG A 323 -16.46 -1.80 1.70
CA ARG A 323 -16.54 -0.81 0.63
C ARG A 323 -16.65 0.60 1.21
N ILE A 324 -15.62 1.41 1.02
CA ILE A 324 -15.62 2.81 1.45
C ILE A 324 -16.00 3.67 0.24
N SER A 325 -17.19 4.28 0.30
CA SER A 325 -17.66 5.23 -0.71
C SER A 325 -17.67 6.67 -0.18
N ARG A 326 -17.08 7.58 -0.94
CA ARG A 326 -17.05 9.04 -0.73
C ARG A 326 -17.43 9.74 -2.03
N ALA A 327 -17.73 11.04 -1.95
CA ALA A 327 -18.37 11.84 -3.01
C ALA A 327 -17.85 11.59 -4.44
N ALA A 328 -16.57 11.26 -4.64
CA ALA A 328 -16.00 10.95 -5.96
C ALA A 328 -15.24 9.61 -6.03
N ARG A 329 -15.22 8.78 -4.97
CA ARG A 329 -14.33 7.61 -4.87
C ARG A 329 -14.99 6.43 -4.16
N SER A 330 -14.81 5.24 -4.70
CA SER A 330 -15.19 3.99 -4.04
C SER A 330 -13.99 3.06 -4.05
N VAL A 331 -13.60 2.57 -2.88
CA VAL A 331 -12.47 1.65 -2.71
C VAL A 331 -12.96 0.46 -1.91
N GLN A 332 -12.53 -0.73 -2.31
CA GLN A 332 -12.81 -1.97 -1.60
C GLN A 332 -11.54 -2.44 -0.89
N TYR A 333 -11.67 -2.77 0.39
CA TYR A 333 -10.62 -3.36 1.20
C TYR A 333 -11.04 -4.76 1.63
N PRO A 334 -10.14 -5.76 1.57
CA PRO A 334 -10.46 -7.07 2.12
C PRO A 334 -10.47 -7.01 3.65
N ALA A 335 -11.31 -7.85 4.25
CA ALA A 335 -11.72 -7.78 5.65
C ALA A 335 -12.18 -9.15 6.17
N ARG A 336 -11.58 -10.25 5.71
CA ARG A 336 -11.75 -11.57 6.34
C ARG A 336 -10.89 -11.63 7.59
N PHE A 337 -11.45 -11.67 8.79
CA PHE A 337 -10.70 -11.74 10.03
C PHE A 337 -11.38 -12.70 11.01
N GLN A 338 -10.62 -13.23 11.97
CA GLN A 338 -11.18 -13.97 13.09
C GLN A 338 -11.55 -13.00 14.20
N LEU A 339 -12.85 -12.85 14.47
CA LEU A 339 -13.34 -12.04 15.57
C LEU A 339 -13.15 -12.76 16.91
N VAL A 340 -12.52 -12.08 17.86
CA VAL A 340 -12.48 -12.48 19.27
C VAL A 340 -13.07 -11.34 20.08
N ALA A 341 -14.13 -11.61 20.82
CA ALA A 341 -14.72 -10.64 21.72
C ALA A 341 -14.55 -11.09 23.18
N ALA A 342 -14.44 -10.14 24.09
CA ALA A 342 -14.37 -10.42 25.51
C ALA A 342 -15.27 -9.47 26.30
N PHE A 343 -15.83 -9.96 27.41
CA PHE A 343 -16.42 -9.08 28.41
C PHE A 343 -16.41 -9.71 29.80
N VAL A 344 -16.59 -8.85 30.80
CA VAL A 344 -16.70 -9.27 32.18
C VAL A 344 -18.13 -9.72 32.47
N ARG A 345 -18.29 -10.94 32.97
CA ARG A 345 -19.59 -11.38 33.48
C ARG A 345 -19.93 -10.56 34.72
N ASN A 346 -20.90 -9.67 34.61
CA ASN A 346 -21.44 -8.98 35.77
C ASN A 346 -22.37 -9.98 36.50
N PRO A 347 -22.15 -10.30 37.77
CA PRO A 347 -22.93 -11.33 38.49
C PRO A 347 -24.41 -10.97 38.68
N THR A 348 -24.84 -9.78 38.25
CA THR A 348 -26.20 -9.24 38.37
C THR A 348 -27.00 -9.23 37.06
N MET A 349 -26.46 -9.77 35.96
CA MET A 349 -27.19 -10.11 34.73
C MET A 349 -27.08 -11.61 34.43
#